data_AF-A0A256XK23-F1
#
_entry.id   AF-A0A256XK23-F1
#
_cell.length_a   1.000
_cell.length_b   1.000
_cell.length_c   1.000
_cell.angle_alpha   90.00
_cell.angle_beta   90.00
_cell.angle_gamma   90.00
#
_symmetry.space_group_name_H-M   'P 1'
#
loop_
_entity.id
_entity.type
_entity.pdbx_description
1 polymer ?
#
loop_
_entity_poly.entity_id
_entity_poly.type
_entity_poly.pdbx_seq_one_letter_code
_entity_poly.pdbx_strand_id
1 'polypeptide(L)'
;MIHAAEQANKRLFVVKQNRFNPPVQAVKKAIDEGRIGNIFNVQLNCFWNRNPRYYHESDWKGKKDIDGGTLFTQFSHFIDLLYWLVGDIDAVQVFTSNFTHQNLIEFEDTGVISLKFSNGALGTINYTVCSYDHNMEGSITLFGEHGTVKIGGQYLNLLEYQSFKDDYKIIFDDTSKPANDYGFYKGSMSNHDKVYENVIDVLLNQGTIKTNMLEGLKTVQIIEKIYKAAR
;
A
#
# COMPACT_ATOMS: atom_id res chain seq x y z
N MET A 1 -20.64 -5.58 -5.50
CA MET A 1 -19.74 -6.68 -5.90
C MET A 1 -19.70 -7.80 -4.86
N ILE A 2 -19.29 -7.52 -3.61
CA ILE A 2 -19.22 -8.53 -2.52
C ILE A 2 -20.55 -9.28 -2.36
N HIS A 3 -21.65 -8.56 -2.12
CA HIS A 3 -22.97 -9.17 -1.97
C HIS A 3 -23.40 -10.02 -3.18
N ALA A 4 -23.10 -9.56 -4.40
CA ALA A 4 -23.41 -10.31 -5.62
C ALA A 4 -22.60 -11.61 -5.72
N ALA A 5 -21.32 -11.60 -5.31
CA ALA A 5 -20.49 -12.80 -5.26
C ALA A 5 -21.00 -13.81 -4.23
N GLU A 6 -21.42 -13.32 -3.05
CA GLU A 6 -22.05 -14.15 -2.00
C GLU A 6 -23.35 -14.80 -2.50
N GLN A 7 -24.25 -14.00 -3.08
CA GLN A 7 -25.52 -14.49 -3.64
C GLN A 7 -25.30 -15.52 -4.75
N ALA A 8 -24.28 -15.33 -5.58
CA ALA A 8 -23.94 -16.25 -6.66
C ALA A 8 -23.11 -17.48 -6.20
N ASN A 9 -22.76 -17.56 -4.91
CA ASN A 9 -21.81 -18.53 -4.35
C ASN A 9 -20.51 -18.62 -5.19
N LYS A 10 -19.95 -17.46 -5.53
CA LYS A 10 -18.69 -17.32 -6.30
C LYS A 10 -17.61 -16.70 -5.43
N ARG A 11 -16.37 -17.09 -5.71
CA ARG A 11 -15.17 -16.53 -5.09
C ARG A 11 -14.85 -15.19 -5.76
N LEU A 12 -14.60 -14.15 -4.97
CA LEU A 12 -14.15 -12.84 -5.42
C LEU A 12 -12.72 -12.62 -4.93
N PHE A 13 -11.79 -12.48 -5.86
CA PHE A 13 -10.37 -12.24 -5.57
C PHE A 13 -10.03 -10.77 -5.82
N VAL A 14 -9.20 -10.20 -4.95
CA VAL A 14 -8.67 -8.85 -5.11
C VAL A 14 -7.16 -8.92 -5.28
N VAL A 15 -6.62 -8.24 -6.28
CA VAL A 15 -5.18 -8.27 -6.57
C VAL A 15 -4.44 -7.33 -5.60
N LYS A 16 -3.62 -7.91 -4.72
CA LYS A 16 -2.74 -7.20 -3.78
C LYS A 16 -1.32 -7.79 -3.80
N GLN A 17 -0.70 -7.77 -4.97
CA GLN A 17 0.61 -8.36 -5.24
C GLN A 17 1.73 -7.84 -4.33
N ASN A 18 1.66 -6.57 -3.88
CA ASN A 18 2.69 -6.00 -2.99
C ASN A 18 2.78 -6.73 -1.64
N ARG A 19 1.71 -7.42 -1.19
CA ARG A 19 1.78 -8.23 0.02
C ARG A 19 2.84 -9.33 -0.11
N PHE A 20 3.08 -9.83 -1.32
CA PHE A 20 4.05 -10.90 -1.58
C PHE A 20 5.50 -10.43 -1.71
N ASN A 21 5.79 -9.13 -1.54
CA ASN A 21 7.18 -8.67 -1.51
C ASN A 21 7.94 -9.37 -0.36
N PRO A 22 9.11 -9.97 -0.59
CA PRO A 22 9.87 -10.69 0.45
C PRO A 22 10.09 -9.90 1.75
N PRO A 23 10.54 -8.63 1.75
CA PRO A 23 10.69 -7.88 3.00
C PRO A 23 9.36 -7.62 3.70
N VAL A 24 8.28 -7.41 2.95
CA VAL A 24 6.93 -7.19 3.49
C VAL A 24 6.40 -8.46 4.17
N GLN A 25 6.56 -9.62 3.54
CA GLN A 25 6.20 -10.91 4.13
C GLN A 25 7.01 -11.20 5.41
N ALA A 26 8.31 -10.93 5.37
CA ALA A 26 9.21 -11.18 6.50
C ALA A 26 8.85 -10.29 7.72
N VAL A 27 8.54 -9.01 7.47
CA VAL A 27 8.06 -8.10 8.53
C VAL A 27 6.68 -8.50 9.02
N LYS A 28 5.74 -8.88 8.14
CA LYS A 28 4.43 -9.37 8.57
C LYS A 28 4.56 -10.58 9.49
N LYS A 29 5.42 -11.53 9.15
CA LYS A 29 5.71 -12.70 9.99
C LYS A 29 6.25 -12.28 11.37
N ALA A 30 7.19 -11.32 11.41
CA ALA A 30 7.71 -10.80 12.68
C ALA A 30 6.63 -10.12 13.54
N ILE A 31 5.67 -9.42 12.92
CA ILE A 31 4.49 -8.87 13.61
C ILE A 31 3.64 -10.00 14.18
N ASP A 32 3.31 -11.01 13.37
CA ASP A 32 2.43 -12.11 13.76
C ASP A 32 3.03 -13.00 14.85
N GLU A 33 4.35 -13.12 14.90
CA GLU A 33 5.08 -13.80 15.96
C GLU A 33 5.29 -12.92 17.22
N GLY A 34 4.79 -11.68 17.23
CA GLY A 34 4.91 -10.76 18.36
C GLY A 34 6.31 -10.17 18.54
N ARG A 35 7.21 -10.30 17.56
CA ARG A 35 8.60 -9.82 17.64
C ARG A 35 8.71 -8.29 17.69
N ILE A 36 7.75 -7.58 17.09
CA ILE A 36 7.66 -6.11 17.17
C ILE A 36 6.95 -5.67 18.46
N GLY A 37 6.11 -6.52 19.05
CA GLY A 37 5.20 -6.16 20.15
C GLY A 37 4.11 -5.20 19.69
N ASN A 38 3.61 -4.37 20.60
CA ASN A 38 2.62 -3.34 20.25
C ASN A 38 3.27 -2.28 19.34
N ILE A 39 2.64 -1.99 18.21
CA ILE A 39 3.07 -0.91 17.30
C ILE A 39 2.58 0.42 17.89
N PHE A 40 3.51 1.35 18.13
CA PHE A 40 3.20 2.69 18.67
C PHE A 40 3.07 3.72 17.57
N ASN A 41 3.94 3.63 16.55
CA ASN A 41 3.97 4.59 15.45
C ASN A 41 4.24 3.92 14.10
N VAL A 42 3.63 4.43 13.05
CA VAL A 42 3.92 4.08 11.66
C VAL A 42 4.14 5.32 10.80
N GLN A 43 5.16 5.29 9.96
CA GLN A 43 5.38 6.29 8.91
C GLN A 43 5.29 5.61 7.55
N LEU A 44 4.40 6.08 6.68
CA LEU A 44 4.28 5.67 5.28
C LEU A 44 4.69 6.83 4.37
N ASN A 45 5.72 6.64 3.56
CA ASN A 45 6.15 7.60 2.54
C ASN A 45 5.94 7.03 1.13
N CYS A 46 5.41 7.84 0.23
CA CYS A 46 5.18 7.48 -1.17
C CYS A 46 5.56 8.65 -2.10
N PHE A 47 6.79 8.66 -2.62
CA PHE A 47 7.34 9.75 -3.40
C PHE A 47 7.63 9.27 -4.81
N TRP A 48 6.63 9.35 -5.68
CA TRP A 48 6.72 8.89 -7.06
C TRP A 48 6.69 10.06 -8.05
N ASN A 49 7.05 9.79 -9.30
CA ASN A 49 6.90 10.76 -10.39
C ASN A 49 5.75 10.31 -11.30
N ARG A 50 4.82 11.22 -11.58
CA ARG A 50 3.90 11.11 -12.72
C ARG A 50 4.01 12.39 -13.52
N ASN A 51 4.63 12.34 -14.68
CA ASN A 51 4.75 13.50 -15.56
C ASN A 51 3.44 13.73 -16.36
N PRO A 52 3.30 14.86 -17.07
CA PRO A 52 2.10 15.13 -17.86
C PRO A 52 1.74 14.04 -18.88
N ARG A 53 2.75 13.36 -19.44
CA ARG A 53 2.56 12.27 -20.39
C ARG A 53 1.77 11.10 -19.79
N TYR A 54 1.98 10.78 -18.51
CA TYR A 54 1.23 9.71 -17.83
C TYR A 54 -0.29 9.93 -17.88
N TYR A 55 -0.73 11.18 -17.78
CA TYR A 55 -2.14 11.58 -17.77
C TYR A 55 -2.69 11.76 -19.18
N HIS A 56 -1.93 12.38 -20.10
CA HIS A 56 -2.39 12.67 -21.47
C HIS A 56 -2.62 11.42 -22.34
N GLU A 57 -1.87 10.34 -22.12
CA GLU A 57 -2.01 9.10 -22.92
C GLU A 57 -3.17 8.21 -22.46
N SER A 58 -4.16 8.76 -21.73
CA SER A 58 -5.27 8.01 -21.17
C SER A 58 -6.55 8.82 -21.10
N ASP A 59 -7.67 8.20 -21.48
CA ASP A 59 -8.99 8.83 -21.41
C ASP A 59 -9.60 8.83 -19.99
N TRP A 60 -8.95 8.20 -19.01
CA TRP A 60 -9.50 8.02 -17.67
C TRP A 60 -8.61 8.57 -16.55
N LYS A 61 -7.29 8.52 -16.69
CA LYS A 61 -6.38 9.06 -15.68
C LYS A 61 -6.57 10.56 -15.52
N GLY A 62 -6.56 11.03 -14.28
CA GLY A 62 -6.81 12.42 -13.92
C GLY A 62 -8.29 12.77 -13.73
N LYS A 63 -9.24 11.92 -14.14
CA LYS A 63 -10.68 12.18 -13.97
C LYS A 63 -11.19 11.58 -12.67
N LYS A 64 -11.80 12.39 -11.83
CA LYS A 64 -12.16 12.01 -10.45
C LYS A 64 -13.20 10.89 -10.39
N ASP A 65 -14.11 10.82 -11.36
CA ASP A 65 -15.21 9.86 -11.41
C ASP A 65 -14.76 8.42 -11.76
N ILE A 66 -13.67 8.26 -12.52
CA ILE A 66 -13.19 6.95 -13.00
C ILE A 66 -11.75 6.61 -12.59
N ASP A 67 -10.93 7.59 -12.21
CA ASP A 67 -9.62 7.41 -11.59
C ASP A 67 -9.73 7.41 -10.05
N GLY A 68 -10.62 8.24 -9.50
CA GLY A 68 -10.89 8.35 -8.06
C GLY A 68 -9.90 9.24 -7.30
N GLY A 69 -8.64 9.30 -7.72
CA GLY A 69 -7.59 10.17 -7.16
C GLY A 69 -6.28 9.44 -6.86
N THR A 70 -5.29 10.15 -6.34
CA THR A 70 -3.92 9.64 -6.22
C THR A 70 -3.78 8.44 -5.28
N LEU A 71 -4.50 8.42 -4.17
CA LEU A 71 -4.50 7.29 -3.24
C LEU A 71 -5.21 6.04 -3.80
N PHE A 72 -6.20 6.17 -4.68
CA PHE A 72 -6.86 5.01 -5.30
C PHE A 72 -5.98 4.32 -6.33
N THR A 73 -5.08 5.07 -6.97
CA THR A 73 -4.44 4.61 -8.20
C THR A 73 -2.95 4.41 -8.04
N GLN A 74 -2.21 5.45 -7.64
CA GLN A 74 -0.78 5.33 -7.47
C GLN A 74 -0.43 4.62 -6.15
N PHE A 75 -1.18 4.91 -5.08
CA PHE A 75 -0.77 4.50 -3.73
C PHE A 75 -1.71 3.52 -3.00
N SER A 76 -2.70 2.95 -3.68
CA SER A 76 -3.67 2.04 -3.03
C SER A 76 -3.05 0.78 -2.46
N HIS A 77 -1.96 0.28 -3.07
CA HIS A 77 -1.18 -0.82 -2.52
C HIS A 77 -0.46 -0.47 -1.22
N PHE A 78 -0.07 0.80 -1.04
CA PHE A 78 0.57 1.25 0.18
C PHE A 78 -0.45 1.42 1.31
N ILE A 79 -1.64 1.92 0.99
CA ILE A 79 -2.77 1.98 1.93
C ILE A 79 -3.19 0.56 2.34
N ASP A 80 -3.21 -0.39 1.40
CA ASP A 80 -3.46 -1.80 1.71
C ASP A 80 -2.43 -2.37 2.69
N LEU A 81 -1.13 -2.11 2.47
CA LEU A 81 -0.08 -2.59 3.35
C LEU A 81 -0.12 -1.94 4.73
N LEU A 82 -0.45 -0.65 4.80
CA LEU A 82 -0.65 0.04 6.07
C LEU A 82 -1.76 -0.63 6.90
N TYR A 83 -2.91 -0.88 6.27
CA TYR A 83 -4.01 -1.62 6.90
C TYR A 83 -3.59 -3.04 7.30
N TRP A 84 -2.92 -3.75 6.41
CA TRP A 84 -2.57 -5.16 6.62
C TRP A 84 -1.50 -5.37 7.70
N LEU A 85 -0.58 -4.42 7.87
CA LEU A 85 0.48 -4.49 8.87
C LEU A 85 0.06 -3.90 10.23
N VAL A 86 -0.76 -2.85 10.24
CA VAL A 86 -1.04 -2.07 11.47
C VAL A 86 -2.48 -2.20 11.95
N GLY A 87 -3.44 -2.25 11.02
CA GLY A 87 -4.86 -2.40 11.31
C GLY A 87 -5.73 -1.23 10.85
N ASP A 88 -6.94 -1.15 11.41
CA ASP A 88 -7.96 -0.18 11.02
C ASP A 88 -7.70 1.23 11.62
N ILE A 89 -8.28 2.25 11.01
CA ILE A 89 -8.06 3.68 11.33
C ILE A 89 -9.32 4.26 11.95
N ASP A 90 -9.18 4.90 13.12
CA ASP A 90 -10.27 5.57 13.84
C ASP A 90 -10.41 7.04 13.46
N ALA A 91 -9.30 7.76 13.32
CA ALA A 91 -9.31 9.19 13.02
C ALA A 91 -8.23 9.59 12.00
N VAL A 92 -8.52 10.65 11.26
CA VAL A 92 -7.68 11.20 10.17
C VAL A 92 -7.72 12.72 10.22
N GLN A 93 -6.56 13.34 10.02
CA GLN A 93 -6.42 14.76 9.68
C GLN A 93 -5.59 14.87 8.41
N VAL A 94 -6.01 15.73 7.48
CA VAL A 94 -5.51 15.68 6.11
C VAL A 94 -5.27 17.08 5.58
N PHE A 95 -4.11 17.26 4.93
CA PHE A 95 -3.79 18.42 4.10
C PHE A 95 -3.42 17.93 2.71
N THR A 96 -4.02 18.50 1.69
CA THR A 96 -3.78 18.13 0.29
C THR A 96 -3.61 19.36 -0.57
N SER A 97 -2.84 19.23 -1.65
CA SER A 97 -2.67 20.27 -2.65
C SER A 97 -2.42 19.64 -4.02
N ASN A 98 -2.67 20.42 -5.06
CA ASN A 98 -2.25 20.11 -6.43
C ASN A 98 -1.22 21.16 -6.83
N PHE A 99 0.06 20.78 -6.88
CA PHE A 99 1.16 21.69 -7.13
C PHE A 99 1.61 21.74 -8.58
N THR A 100 1.55 20.62 -9.32
CA THR A 100 2.12 20.52 -10.67
C THR A 100 1.14 20.02 -11.73
N HIS A 101 -0.09 19.67 -11.35
CA HIS A 101 -1.06 18.99 -12.22
C HIS A 101 -2.42 19.70 -12.32
N GLN A 102 -2.51 21.00 -12.03
CA GLN A 102 -3.81 21.71 -11.90
C GLN A 102 -4.64 21.68 -13.18
N ASN A 103 -4.00 21.53 -14.34
CA ASN A 103 -4.65 21.45 -15.65
C ASN A 103 -4.69 20.03 -16.23
N LEU A 104 -4.29 19.03 -15.44
CA LEU A 104 -4.13 17.63 -15.88
C LEU A 104 -4.99 16.66 -15.09
N ILE A 105 -5.26 16.96 -13.82
CA ILE A 105 -6.04 16.11 -12.92
C ILE A 105 -7.08 16.92 -12.14
N GLU A 106 -8.18 16.30 -11.79
CA GLU A 106 -9.31 16.88 -11.04
C GLU A 106 -9.18 16.73 -9.51
N PHE A 107 -8.04 16.23 -9.04
CA PHE A 107 -7.76 15.88 -7.66
C PHE A 107 -6.36 16.35 -7.23
N GLU A 108 -5.90 15.93 -6.05
CA GLU A 108 -4.61 16.33 -5.48
C GLU A 108 -3.44 15.53 -6.06
N ASP A 109 -2.25 16.12 -6.12
CA ASP A 109 -1.02 15.38 -6.46
C ASP A 109 -0.12 15.13 -5.25
N THR A 110 -0.44 15.77 -4.12
CA THR A 110 0.34 15.74 -2.89
C THR A 110 -0.57 15.78 -1.67
N GLY A 111 -0.26 14.96 -0.66
CA GLY A 111 -0.97 14.95 0.61
C GLY A 111 -0.12 14.56 1.81
N VAL A 112 -0.45 15.17 2.95
CA VAL A 112 0.12 14.89 4.27
C VAL A 112 -1.02 14.55 5.22
N ILE A 113 -0.95 13.38 5.82
CA ILE A 113 -2.03 12.80 6.62
C ILE A 113 -1.48 12.37 7.98
N SER A 114 -2.22 12.70 9.04
CA SER A 114 -2.03 12.14 10.38
C SER A 114 -3.16 11.17 10.73
N LEU A 115 -2.81 10.04 11.33
CA LEU A 115 -3.68 8.91 11.60
C LEU A 115 -3.71 8.56 13.09
N LYS A 116 -4.87 8.12 13.57
CA LYS A 116 -5.00 7.33 14.80
C LYS A 116 -5.65 5.99 14.46
N PHE A 117 -4.97 4.90 14.79
CA PHE A 117 -5.42 3.54 14.56
C PHE A 117 -6.32 3.05 15.70
N SER A 118 -7.18 2.07 15.42
CA SER A 118 -8.10 1.48 16.41
C SER A 118 -7.38 0.74 17.54
N ASN A 119 -6.14 0.29 17.31
CA ASN A 119 -5.29 -0.31 18.35
C ASN A 119 -4.53 0.75 19.18
N GLY A 120 -4.78 2.04 18.96
CA GLY A 120 -4.14 3.15 19.67
C GLY A 120 -2.84 3.65 19.05
N ALA A 121 -2.29 2.98 18.02
CA ALA A 121 -1.11 3.47 17.31
C ALA A 121 -1.38 4.82 16.63
N LEU A 122 -0.33 5.63 16.48
CA LEU A 122 -0.36 6.84 15.67
C LEU A 122 0.36 6.60 14.35
N GLY A 123 0.06 7.39 13.33
CA GLY A 123 0.86 7.30 12.11
C GLY A 123 0.73 8.47 11.18
N THR A 124 1.59 8.47 10.17
CA THR A 124 1.58 9.45 9.10
C THR A 124 1.59 8.79 7.73
N ILE A 125 0.95 9.46 6.77
CA ILE A 125 1.12 9.18 5.35
C ILE A 125 1.60 10.47 4.72
N ASN A 126 2.73 10.43 4.02
CA ASN A 126 3.19 11.50 3.15
C ASN A 126 3.30 10.95 1.74
N TYR A 127 2.54 11.52 0.82
CA TYR A 127 2.56 11.09 -0.56
C TYR A 127 2.66 12.26 -1.53
N THR A 128 3.38 12.05 -2.62
CA THR A 128 3.38 12.95 -3.77
C THR A 128 3.68 12.18 -5.05
N VAL A 129 3.04 12.59 -6.14
CA VAL A 129 3.43 12.19 -7.51
C VAL A 129 4.33 13.22 -8.19
N CYS A 130 4.78 14.24 -7.45
CA CYS A 130 5.64 15.33 -7.91
C CYS A 130 7.13 15.09 -7.67
N SER A 131 7.57 13.87 -7.33
CA SER A 131 9.00 13.56 -7.24
C SER A 131 9.69 13.94 -8.54
N TYR A 132 10.83 14.62 -8.47
CA TYR A 132 11.48 15.15 -9.66
C TYR A 132 12.04 14.02 -10.54
N ASP A 133 11.64 14.01 -11.81
CA ASP A 133 12.12 13.13 -12.90
C ASP A 133 11.86 11.62 -12.76
N HIS A 134 11.92 11.05 -11.55
CA HIS A 134 11.75 9.61 -11.32
C HIS A 134 11.11 9.31 -9.95
N ASN A 135 10.66 8.06 -9.79
CA ASN A 135 10.21 7.56 -8.48
C ASN A 135 11.37 7.57 -7.49
N MET A 136 11.18 8.18 -6.33
CA MET A 136 12.21 8.27 -5.29
C MET A 136 12.04 7.20 -4.22
N GLU A 137 10.84 7.09 -3.62
CA GLU A 137 10.66 6.31 -2.39
C GLU A 137 9.27 5.67 -2.31
N GLY A 138 9.24 4.45 -1.79
CA GLY A 138 8.06 3.81 -1.24
C GLY A 138 8.47 3.07 0.02
N SER A 139 8.18 3.62 1.20
CA SER A 139 8.68 3.10 2.48
C SER A 139 7.63 3.06 3.58
N ILE A 140 7.75 2.06 4.47
CA ILE A 140 6.99 1.92 5.70
C ILE A 140 7.97 1.70 6.85
N THR A 141 7.93 2.58 7.84
CA THR A 141 8.65 2.42 9.10
C THR A 141 7.68 2.11 10.21
N LEU A 142 7.94 1.05 10.98
CA LEU A 142 7.16 0.65 12.15
C LEU A 142 8.02 0.81 13.40
N PHE A 143 7.48 1.50 14.39
CA PHE A 143 8.07 1.64 15.72
C PHE A 143 7.20 0.88 16.71
N GLY A 144 7.71 -0.23 17.24
CA GLY A 144 7.01 -1.05 18.21
C GLY A 144 7.77 -1.21 19.52
N GLU A 145 7.09 -1.84 20.47
CA GLU A 145 7.55 -2.08 21.83
C GLU A 145 8.86 -2.88 21.91
N HIS A 146 9.11 -3.77 20.96
CA HIS A 146 10.23 -4.69 20.96
C HIS A 146 11.09 -4.61 19.71
N GLY A 147 10.73 -3.75 18.76
CA GLY A 147 11.55 -3.54 17.57
C GLY A 147 11.13 -2.34 16.74
N THR A 148 12.06 -1.87 15.94
CA THR A 148 11.86 -0.84 14.91
C THR A 148 12.35 -1.39 13.59
N VAL A 149 11.55 -1.25 12.54
CA VAL A 149 11.85 -1.78 11.22
C VAL A 149 11.43 -0.81 10.13
N LYS A 150 12.26 -0.69 9.09
CA LYS A 150 11.94 0.09 7.88
C LYS A 150 12.03 -0.80 6.65
N ILE A 151 10.91 -0.95 5.96
CA ILE A 151 10.86 -1.44 4.59
C ILE A 151 10.96 -0.21 3.69
N GLY A 152 11.92 -0.16 2.77
CA GLY A 152 12.16 0.99 1.89
C GLY A 152 12.50 0.59 0.46
N GLY A 153 13.38 1.37 -0.18
CA GLY A 153 13.56 1.39 -1.63
C GLY A 153 12.45 2.19 -2.35
N GLN A 154 12.42 2.10 -3.67
CA GLN A 154 11.40 2.79 -4.49
C GLN A 154 10.02 2.12 -4.40
N TYR A 155 9.96 0.83 -4.02
CA TYR A 155 8.76 -0.02 -4.16
C TYR A 155 8.54 -0.99 -2.98
N LEU A 156 8.97 -0.64 -1.76
CA LEU A 156 8.93 -1.53 -0.58
C LEU A 156 9.66 -2.86 -0.81
N ASN A 157 10.87 -2.76 -1.35
CA ASN A 157 11.66 -3.88 -1.86
C ASN A 157 12.97 -4.09 -1.10
N LEU A 158 13.26 -3.25 -0.10
CA LEU A 158 14.47 -3.35 0.72
C LEU A 158 14.10 -3.34 2.21
N LEU A 159 14.80 -4.12 3.01
CA LEU A 159 14.79 -3.96 4.47
C LEU A 159 15.92 -3.00 4.83
N GLU A 160 15.62 -1.70 4.92
CA GLU A 160 16.62 -0.65 5.11
C GLU A 160 17.09 -0.53 6.56
N TYR A 161 16.22 -0.86 7.52
CA TYR A 161 16.54 -0.79 8.94
C TYR A 161 15.84 -1.90 9.70
N GLN A 162 16.54 -2.51 10.66
CA GLN A 162 15.95 -3.34 11.70
C GLN A 162 16.75 -3.24 12.99
N SER A 163 16.03 -3.12 14.10
CA SER A 163 16.57 -3.32 15.45
C SER A 163 15.48 -3.93 16.31
N PHE A 164 15.81 -4.99 17.03
CA PHE A 164 14.87 -5.79 17.81
C PHE A 164 15.50 -6.19 19.14
N LYS A 165 14.67 -6.45 20.15
CA LYS A 165 15.10 -7.10 21.39
C LYS A 165 15.69 -8.49 21.11
N ASP A 166 16.50 -8.96 22.05
CA ASP A 166 17.11 -10.30 22.06
C ASP A 166 17.92 -10.62 20.78
N ASP A 167 18.48 -9.58 20.15
CA ASP A 167 19.25 -9.66 18.91
C ASP A 167 18.52 -10.37 17.75
N TYR A 168 17.17 -10.40 17.79
CA TYR A 168 16.39 -10.97 16.71
C TYR A 168 16.69 -10.24 15.38
N LYS A 169 16.82 -11.02 14.31
CA LYS A 169 17.01 -10.50 12.96
C LYS A 169 15.98 -11.11 12.04
N ILE A 170 15.31 -10.23 11.30
CA ILE A 170 14.54 -10.63 10.13
C ILE A 170 15.54 -11.09 9.07
N ILE A 171 15.38 -12.33 8.64
CA ILE A 171 16.12 -12.96 7.55
C ILE A 171 15.10 -13.47 6.55
N PHE A 172 15.33 -13.17 5.28
CA PHE A 172 14.51 -13.64 4.16
C PHE A 172 15.38 -13.79 2.92
N ASP A 173 15.00 -14.70 2.04
CA ASP A 173 15.64 -14.82 0.74
C ASP A 173 15.15 -13.68 -0.17
N ASP A 174 16.09 -12.87 -0.65
CA ASP A 174 15.77 -11.80 -1.57
C ASP A 174 15.50 -12.37 -2.97
N THR A 175 14.25 -12.80 -3.15
CA THR A 175 13.69 -13.25 -4.43
C THR A 175 12.92 -12.13 -5.13
N SER A 176 13.17 -10.87 -4.73
CA SER A 176 12.44 -9.70 -5.21
C SER A 176 12.53 -9.55 -6.72
N LYS A 177 11.37 -9.52 -7.37
CA LYS A 177 11.26 -9.19 -8.80
C LYS A 177 11.36 -7.69 -9.04
N PRO A 178 11.80 -7.24 -10.24
CA PRO A 178 11.76 -5.83 -10.57
C PRO A 178 10.33 -5.26 -10.52
N ALA A 179 10.25 -3.94 -10.38
CA ALA A 179 8.99 -3.21 -10.51
C ALA A 179 8.33 -3.40 -11.88
N ASN A 180 7.00 -3.23 -11.95
CA ASN A 180 6.29 -3.23 -13.23
C ASN A 180 6.81 -2.08 -14.10
N ASP A 181 7.31 -2.43 -15.29
CA ASP A 181 7.85 -1.48 -16.25
C ASP A 181 6.85 -1.30 -17.40
N TYR A 182 6.33 -0.09 -17.56
CA TYR A 182 5.42 0.29 -18.63
C TYR A 182 6.13 1.14 -19.71
N GLY A 183 7.46 1.10 -19.75
CA GLY A 183 8.32 1.85 -20.66
C GLY A 183 8.58 3.27 -20.16
N PHE A 184 7.54 4.12 -20.15
CA PHE A 184 7.68 5.54 -19.81
C PHE A 184 7.48 5.85 -18.33
N TYR A 185 6.96 4.90 -17.54
CA TYR A 185 6.84 5.00 -16.09
C TYR A 185 6.93 3.61 -15.44
N LYS A 186 7.26 3.59 -14.14
CA LYS A 186 7.33 2.37 -13.34
C LYS A 186 6.23 2.34 -12.28
N GLY A 187 5.58 1.18 -12.15
CA GLY A 187 4.58 0.87 -11.12
C GLY A 187 5.18 0.16 -9.91
N SER A 188 4.34 -0.43 -9.06
CA SER A 188 4.81 -1.23 -7.91
C SER A 188 5.46 -2.56 -8.33
N MET A 189 5.97 -3.33 -7.35
CA MET A 189 6.60 -4.63 -7.59
C MET A 189 5.68 -5.63 -8.31
N SER A 190 6.28 -6.45 -9.18
CA SER A 190 5.57 -7.46 -9.97
C SER A 190 5.57 -8.82 -9.26
N ASN A 191 4.54 -9.09 -8.46
CA ASN A 191 4.30 -10.40 -7.82
C ASN A 191 2.95 -11.00 -8.25
N HIS A 192 2.50 -10.68 -9.47
CA HIS A 192 1.22 -11.15 -9.99
C HIS A 192 1.18 -12.67 -10.14
N ASP A 193 2.29 -13.30 -10.49
CA ASP A 193 2.41 -14.76 -10.52
C ASP A 193 2.05 -15.39 -9.17
N LYS A 194 2.47 -14.79 -8.04
CA LYS A 194 2.11 -15.27 -6.70
C LYS A 194 0.64 -15.11 -6.36
N VAL A 195 0.00 -14.06 -6.89
CA VAL A 195 -1.45 -13.89 -6.79
C VAL A 195 -2.16 -15.00 -7.58
N TYR A 196 -1.72 -15.28 -8.82
CA TYR A 196 -2.29 -16.33 -9.64
C TYR A 196 -2.05 -17.74 -9.08
N GLU A 197 -0.86 -18.03 -8.53
CA GLU A 197 -0.57 -19.25 -7.79
C GLU A 197 -1.61 -19.45 -6.68
N ASN A 198 -1.87 -18.43 -5.84
CA ASN A 198 -2.88 -18.54 -4.79
C ASN A 198 -4.31 -18.75 -5.34
N VAL A 199 -4.67 -18.10 -6.45
CA VAL A 199 -5.96 -18.33 -7.12
C VAL A 199 -6.09 -19.80 -7.54
N ILE A 200 -5.05 -20.36 -8.16
CA ILE A 200 -5.02 -21.76 -8.60
C ILE A 200 -5.13 -22.69 -7.39
N ASP A 201 -4.31 -22.50 -6.35
CA ASP A 201 -4.34 -23.31 -5.13
C ASP A 201 -5.75 -23.33 -4.52
N VAL A 202 -6.40 -22.17 -4.43
CA VAL A 202 -7.76 -22.07 -3.90
C VAL A 202 -8.74 -22.82 -4.80
N LEU A 203 -8.68 -22.66 -6.13
CA LEU A 203 -9.53 -23.36 -7.09
C LEU A 203 -9.34 -24.88 -7.05
N LEU A 204 -8.14 -25.36 -6.74
CA LEU A 204 -7.82 -26.78 -6.54
C LEU A 204 -8.12 -27.28 -5.12
N ASN A 205 -8.66 -26.43 -4.24
CA ASN A 205 -8.93 -26.72 -2.82
C ASN A 205 -7.67 -27.10 -2.01
N GLN A 206 -6.52 -26.52 -2.38
CA GLN A 206 -5.21 -26.72 -1.76
C GLN A 206 -4.76 -25.51 -0.93
N GLY A 207 -5.58 -24.47 -0.83
CA GLY A 207 -5.26 -23.26 -0.09
C GLY A 207 -6.47 -22.40 0.24
N THR A 208 -6.21 -21.30 0.93
CA THR A 208 -7.20 -20.26 1.26
C THR A 208 -6.88 -18.97 0.53
N ILE A 209 -7.91 -18.12 0.36
CA ILE A 209 -7.76 -16.83 -0.30
C ILE A 209 -6.87 -15.94 0.57
N LYS A 210 -5.68 -15.57 0.07
CA LYS A 210 -4.71 -14.72 0.79
C LYS A 210 -5.08 -13.23 0.75
N THR A 211 -5.92 -12.82 -0.20
CA THR A 211 -6.37 -11.44 -0.39
C THR A 211 -7.88 -11.42 -0.54
N ASN A 212 -8.58 -11.47 0.59
CA ASN A 212 -10.03 -11.63 0.57
C ASN A 212 -10.75 -10.31 0.24
N MET A 213 -12.00 -10.43 -0.21
CA MET A 213 -12.81 -9.29 -0.65
C MET A 213 -13.09 -8.25 0.45
N LEU A 214 -13.15 -8.66 1.72
CA LEU A 214 -13.40 -7.76 2.85
C LEU A 214 -12.17 -6.89 3.13
N GLU A 215 -10.96 -7.43 3.00
CA GLU A 215 -9.73 -6.64 3.08
C GLU A 215 -9.61 -5.66 1.91
N GLY A 216 -10.03 -6.08 0.71
CA GLY A 216 -10.13 -5.18 -0.44
C GLY A 216 -11.06 -3.99 -0.18
N LEU A 217 -12.24 -4.25 0.42
CA LEU A 217 -13.17 -3.22 0.86
C LEU A 217 -12.54 -2.28 1.89
N LYS A 218 -11.79 -2.81 2.86
CA LYS A 218 -11.14 -2.01 3.90
C LYS A 218 -10.15 -1.00 3.33
N THR A 219 -9.37 -1.38 2.31
CA THR A 219 -8.50 -0.40 1.61
C THR A 219 -9.32 0.74 1.03
N VAL A 220 -10.42 0.44 0.33
CA VAL A 220 -11.29 1.46 -0.27
C VAL A 220 -11.90 2.36 0.80
N GLN A 221 -12.43 1.79 1.87
CA GLN A 221 -13.01 2.54 2.99
C GLN A 221 -12.00 3.48 3.66
N ILE A 222 -10.74 3.06 3.81
CA ILE A 222 -9.68 3.91 4.37
C ILE A 222 -9.41 5.10 3.44
N ILE A 223 -9.28 4.87 2.13
CA ILE A 223 -9.05 5.95 1.17
C ILE A 223 -10.23 6.93 1.16
N GLU A 224 -11.47 6.42 1.13
CA GLU A 224 -12.66 7.27 1.22
C GLU A 224 -12.70 8.07 2.52
N LYS A 225 -12.32 7.47 3.64
CA LYS A 225 -12.24 8.15 4.94
C LYS A 225 -11.22 9.29 4.92
N ILE A 226 -10.06 9.08 4.31
CA ILE A 226 -9.04 10.12 4.11
C ILE A 226 -9.61 11.26 3.26
N TYR A 227 -10.18 10.97 2.10
CA TYR A 227 -10.73 12.02 1.23
C TYR A 227 -11.96 12.73 1.81
N LYS A 228 -12.74 12.09 2.67
CA LYS A 228 -13.82 12.74 3.39
C LYS A 228 -13.29 13.73 4.42
N ALA A 229 -12.14 13.45 5.04
CA ALA A 229 -11.51 14.31 6.04
C ALA A 229 -10.70 15.47 5.44
N ALA A 230 -10.40 15.44 4.13
CA ALA A 230 -9.71 16.51 3.41
C ALA A 230 -10.64 17.67 2.98
N ARG A 231 -11.95 17.53 3.19
CA ARG A 231 -12.99 18.48 2.76
C ARG A 231 -13.39 19.45 3.86
#